data_AF-A0A8C0V610-F1
#
_entry.id   AF-A0A8C0V610-F1
#
_cell.length_a   1.000
_cell.length_b   1.000
_cell.length_c   1.000
_cell.angle_alpha   90.00
_cell.angle_beta   90.00
_cell.angle_gamma   90.00
#
_symmetry.space_group_name_H-M   'P 1'
#
loop_
_entity.id
_entity.type
_entity.pdbx_description
1 polymer ?
#
loop_
_entity_poly.entity_id
_entity_poly.type
_entity_poly.pdbx_seq_one_letter_code
_entity_poly.pdbx_strand_id
1 'polypeptide(L)'
;MAKVLAALRNHWKKSTFGACLLGWGGHWLYGKHCDNLLRRAACQEAQAFGNQLIPATMPLKKATVFLNPAACKGKAGNLFEKNAAPILHLSGLDVTVVKTDYEGQAKKLLELMENTDLIIIAGGDGTVQEVITGLLRRADEAAFSKIPIGFIPLGKTCTLSHTLYPESTNQVQHITNATLAILKGETVPLDVLQIKGEKEQPVFAVSGLRWGSYRDAGVKVSKYWYLGPLKTKAAHFFSTFKEWPQKHQAALIYLGPTERPPEEPEKESSRLPFHVRLYRRLLSFWSRPKEVSQEVAPEDWEEVKLSTIELSIATRNRQLDLTAFKMHFNIGFEKKELM
;
A
#
# COMPACT_ATOMS: atom_id res chain seq x y z
N MET A 1 6.81 -16.41 -56.76
CA MET A 1 5.43 -16.20 -56.29
C MET A 1 4.53 -17.42 -56.44
N ALA A 2 4.34 -17.98 -57.64
CA ALA A 2 3.40 -19.10 -57.87
C ALA A 2 3.66 -20.37 -57.03
N LYS A 3 4.92 -20.78 -56.85
CA LYS A 3 5.29 -21.94 -56.01
C LYS A 3 5.01 -21.72 -54.52
N VAL A 4 5.16 -20.48 -54.03
CA VAL A 4 4.89 -20.10 -52.63
C VAL A 4 3.38 -20.11 -52.36
N LEU A 5 2.58 -19.57 -53.30
CA LEU A 5 1.12 -19.62 -53.25
C LEU A 5 0.58 -21.06 -53.30
N ALA A 6 1.16 -21.92 -54.13
CA ALA A 6 0.79 -23.34 -54.19
C ALA A 6 1.12 -24.09 -52.90
N ALA A 7 2.28 -23.82 -52.29
CA ALA A 7 2.67 -24.39 -51.00
C ALA A 7 1.79 -23.89 -49.84
N LEU A 8 1.46 -22.59 -49.83
CA LEU A 8 0.51 -21.98 -48.89
C LEU A 8 -0.88 -22.62 -48.98
N ARG A 9 -1.36 -22.91 -50.20
CA ARG A 9 -2.64 -23.59 -50.45
C ARG A 9 -2.62 -25.05 -49.98
N ASN A 10 -1.56 -25.79 -50.30
CA ASN A 10 -1.44 -27.22 -49.96
C ASN A 10 -1.25 -27.46 -48.45
N HIS A 11 -0.70 -26.49 -47.72
CA HIS A 11 -0.48 -26.57 -46.28
C HIS A 11 -1.16 -25.44 -45.50
N TRP A 12 -2.39 -25.08 -45.87
CA TRP A 12 -3.09 -23.93 -45.31
C TRP A 12 -3.14 -23.94 -43.76
N LYS A 13 -3.35 -25.09 -43.12
CA LYS A 13 -3.34 -25.25 -41.65
C LYS A 13 -1.97 -24.93 -41.00
N LYS A 14 -0.86 -25.31 -41.66
CA LYS A 14 0.50 -25.05 -41.14
C LYS A 14 0.86 -23.57 -41.34
N SER A 15 0.44 -23.01 -42.46
CA SER A 15 0.68 -21.61 -42.79
C SER A 15 -0.11 -20.65 -41.89
N THR A 16 -1.38 -20.96 -41.59
CA THR A 16 -2.19 -20.16 -40.65
C THR A 16 -1.61 -20.24 -39.24
N PHE A 17 -1.22 -21.43 -38.78
CA PHE A 17 -0.54 -21.58 -37.48
C PHE A 17 0.77 -20.78 -37.41
N GLY A 18 1.59 -20.84 -38.46
CA GLY A 18 2.82 -20.04 -38.56
C GLY A 18 2.55 -18.54 -38.52
N ALA A 19 1.53 -18.06 -39.24
CA ALA A 19 1.13 -16.66 -39.22
C ALA A 19 0.64 -16.20 -37.83
N CYS A 20 -0.15 -17.03 -37.14
CA CYS A 20 -0.60 -16.75 -35.76
C CYS A 20 0.58 -16.69 -34.79
N LEU A 21 1.54 -17.62 -34.88
CA LEU A 21 2.74 -17.61 -34.04
C LEU A 21 3.62 -16.39 -34.29
N LEU A 22 3.81 -16.00 -35.55
CA LEU A 22 4.58 -14.80 -35.90
C LEU A 22 3.88 -13.52 -35.43
N GLY A 23 2.55 -13.43 -35.58
CA GLY A 23 1.77 -12.32 -35.07
C GLY A 23 1.85 -12.21 -33.54
N TRP A 24 1.70 -13.33 -32.84
CA TRP A 24 1.83 -13.39 -31.38
C TRP A 24 3.25 -13.04 -30.91
N GLY A 25 4.26 -13.63 -31.53
CA GLY A 25 5.67 -13.38 -31.20
C GLY A 25 6.10 -11.93 -31.50
N GLY A 26 5.63 -11.38 -32.62
CA GLY A 26 5.82 -9.97 -32.97
C GLY A 26 5.17 -9.03 -31.95
N HIS A 27 3.93 -9.29 -31.55
CA HIS A 27 3.25 -8.53 -30.51
C HIS A 27 3.97 -8.62 -29.15
N TRP A 28 4.44 -9.81 -28.76
CA TRP A 28 5.20 -10.00 -27.52
C TRP A 28 6.55 -9.25 -27.54
N LEU A 29 7.29 -9.31 -28.66
CA LEU A 29 8.54 -8.58 -28.84
C LEU A 29 8.32 -7.06 -28.82
N TYR A 30 7.26 -6.59 -29.49
CA TYR A 30 6.86 -5.20 -29.48
C TYR A 30 6.56 -4.72 -28.07
N GLY A 31 5.78 -5.46 -27.29
CA GLY A 31 5.51 -5.15 -25.88
C GLY A 31 6.81 -5.04 -25.06
N LYS A 32 7.73 -5.99 -25.23
CA LYS A 32 9.04 -5.95 -24.54
C LYS A 32 9.89 -4.74 -24.95
N HIS A 33 9.83 -4.34 -26.22
CA HIS A 33 10.51 -3.13 -26.71
C HIS A 33 9.91 -1.87 -26.08
N CYS A 34 8.58 -1.74 -26.07
CA CYS A 34 7.88 -0.63 -25.42
C CYS A 34 8.22 -0.52 -23.93
N ASP A 35 8.26 -1.65 -23.21
CA ASP A 35 8.65 -1.66 -21.80
C ASP A 35 10.09 -1.15 -21.60
N ASN A 36 11.01 -1.48 -22.52
CA ASN A 36 12.39 -0.99 -22.45
C ASN A 36 12.48 0.51 -22.75
N LEU A 37 11.67 1.02 -23.69
CA LEU A 37 11.57 2.46 -23.95
C LEU A 37 11.06 3.21 -22.72
N LEU A 38 10.04 2.68 -22.04
CA LEU A 38 9.52 3.26 -20.79
C LEU A 38 10.59 3.29 -19.69
N ARG A 39 11.32 2.19 -19.49
CA ARG A 39 12.43 2.15 -18.52
C ARG A 39 13.50 3.18 -18.85
N ARG A 40 13.88 3.31 -20.12
CA ARG A 40 14.89 4.27 -20.56
C ARG A 40 14.44 5.71 -20.30
N ALA A 41 13.20 6.05 -20.67
CA ALA A 41 12.64 7.37 -20.43
C ALA A 41 12.61 7.71 -18.94
N ALA A 42 12.14 6.77 -18.10
CA ALA A 42 12.10 6.96 -16.65
C ALA A 42 13.51 7.12 -16.04
N CYS A 43 14.51 6.37 -16.52
CA CYS A 43 15.89 6.52 -16.06
C CYS A 43 16.49 7.87 -16.47
N GLN A 44 16.14 8.39 -17.66
CA GLN A 44 16.58 9.72 -18.10
C GLN A 44 15.97 10.83 -17.24
N GLU A 45 14.69 10.71 -16.88
CA GLU A 45 14.03 11.64 -15.94
C GLU A 45 14.69 11.55 -14.54
N ALA A 46 14.93 10.33 -14.05
CA ALA A 46 15.61 10.10 -12.76
C ALA A 46 17.03 10.67 -12.73
N GLN A 47 17.79 10.52 -13.82
CA GLN A 47 19.13 11.07 -13.95
C GLN A 47 19.12 12.60 -13.88
N ALA A 48 18.08 13.27 -14.38
CA ALA A 48 17.94 14.71 -14.26
C ALA A 48 17.79 15.16 -12.79
N PHE A 49 17.14 14.35 -11.94
CA PHE A 49 17.10 14.58 -10.49
C PHE A 49 18.47 14.36 -9.83
N GLY A 50 19.19 13.30 -10.19
CA GLY A 50 20.51 13.02 -9.61
C GLY A 50 21.61 13.99 -10.02
N ASN A 51 21.48 14.65 -11.17
CA ASN A 51 22.44 15.67 -11.64
C ASN A 51 22.26 17.03 -10.97
N GLN A 52 21.31 17.19 -10.04
CA GLN A 52 21.13 18.43 -9.29
C GLN A 52 22.30 18.66 -8.34
N LEU A 53 22.78 19.91 -8.29
CA LEU A 53 23.89 20.29 -7.42
C LEU A 53 23.39 20.44 -5.98
N ILE A 54 24.10 19.81 -5.04
CA ILE A 54 23.83 19.91 -3.60
C ILE A 54 25.05 20.60 -2.94
N PRO A 55 24.85 21.53 -1.99
CA PRO A 55 25.95 22.11 -1.21
C PRO A 55 26.73 21.02 -0.46
N ALA A 56 28.06 21.12 -0.42
CA ALA A 56 28.91 20.12 0.24
C ALA A 56 28.62 19.94 1.75
N THR A 57 27.94 20.90 2.38
CA THR A 57 27.53 20.85 3.78
C THR A 57 26.25 20.06 4.03
N MET A 58 25.45 19.79 2.99
CA MET A 58 24.17 19.10 3.12
C MET A 58 24.36 17.58 2.92
N PRO A 59 23.92 16.74 3.87
CA PRO A 59 24.00 15.29 3.70
C PRO A 59 23.02 14.81 2.62
N LEU A 60 23.36 13.69 1.98
CA LEU A 60 22.44 13.01 1.06
C LEU A 60 21.23 12.48 1.82
N LYS A 61 20.05 12.58 1.20
CA LYS A 61 18.82 12.04 1.76
C LYS A 61 18.90 10.51 1.77
N LYS A 62 18.61 9.92 2.93
CA LYS A 62 18.62 8.47 3.13
C LYS A 62 17.25 7.86 2.88
N ALA A 63 17.18 6.89 1.99
CA ALA A 63 15.96 6.17 1.66
C ALA A 63 16.09 4.69 2.03
N THR A 64 15.18 4.18 2.85
CA THR A 64 15.13 2.74 3.18
C THR A 64 13.98 2.06 2.49
N VAL A 65 14.28 1.06 1.66
CA VAL A 65 13.30 0.31 0.88
C VAL A 65 12.99 -1.02 1.54
N PHE A 66 11.73 -1.25 1.93
CA PHE A 66 11.23 -2.55 2.37
C PHE A 66 10.64 -3.32 1.20
N LEU A 67 11.33 -4.36 0.76
CA LEU A 67 10.95 -5.19 -0.37
C LEU A 67 10.48 -6.56 0.11
N ASN A 68 9.25 -6.94 -0.28
CA ASN A 68 8.77 -8.31 -0.13
C ASN A 68 9.00 -9.12 -1.42
N PRO A 69 10.08 -9.92 -1.53
CA PRO A 69 10.38 -10.70 -2.74
C PRO A 69 9.32 -11.78 -3.03
N ALA A 70 8.65 -12.33 -2.00
CA ALA A 70 7.63 -13.35 -2.15
C ALA A 70 6.31 -12.82 -2.76
N ALA A 71 6.13 -11.49 -2.77
CA ALA A 71 4.96 -10.87 -3.37
C ALA A 71 4.84 -11.18 -4.88
N CYS A 72 3.62 -11.08 -5.40
CA CYS A 72 3.30 -11.34 -6.81
C CYS A 72 3.78 -12.71 -7.33
N LYS A 73 3.65 -13.76 -6.50
CA LYS A 73 4.12 -15.13 -6.79
C LYS A 73 5.64 -15.21 -6.97
N GLY A 74 6.41 -14.53 -6.12
CA GLY A 74 7.88 -14.54 -6.15
C GLY A 74 8.51 -13.71 -7.27
N LYS A 75 7.72 -12.87 -7.97
CA LYS A 75 8.23 -12.03 -9.08
C LYS A 75 8.57 -10.61 -8.64
N ALA A 76 8.15 -10.20 -7.45
CA ALA A 76 8.32 -8.83 -6.96
C ALA A 76 9.78 -8.39 -6.93
N GLY A 77 10.69 -9.24 -6.47
CA GLY A 77 12.13 -8.93 -6.48
C GLY A 77 12.64 -8.60 -7.88
N ASN A 78 12.40 -9.48 -8.86
CA ASN A 78 12.82 -9.24 -10.24
C ASN A 78 12.15 -8.02 -10.89
N LEU A 79 10.91 -7.70 -10.50
CA LEU A 79 10.21 -6.51 -10.99
C LEU A 79 10.81 -5.23 -10.40
N PHE A 80 11.13 -5.23 -9.11
CA PHE A 80 11.77 -4.10 -8.44
C PHE A 80 13.15 -3.82 -9.02
N GLU A 81 14.02 -4.83 -9.09
CA GLU A 81 15.40 -4.70 -9.58
C GLU A 81 15.46 -4.21 -11.04
N LYS A 82 14.47 -4.56 -11.87
CA LYS A 82 14.43 -4.16 -13.29
C LYS A 82 13.80 -2.81 -13.55
N ASN A 83 12.79 -2.42 -12.76
CA ASN A 83 11.93 -1.29 -13.09
C ASN A 83 12.10 -0.10 -12.13
N ALA A 84 12.42 -0.33 -10.85
CA ALA A 84 12.45 0.70 -9.82
C ALA A 84 13.86 0.96 -9.27
N ALA A 85 14.66 -0.09 -9.02
CA ALA A 85 16.00 0.06 -8.46
C ALA A 85 16.91 1.02 -9.27
N PRO A 86 16.97 0.95 -10.63
CA PRO A 86 17.79 1.88 -11.41
C PRO A 86 17.36 3.33 -11.25
N ILE A 87 16.05 3.59 -11.16
CA ILE A 87 15.48 4.94 -10.98
C ILE A 87 15.92 5.51 -9.62
N LEU A 88 15.83 4.71 -8.56
CA LEU A 88 16.22 5.13 -7.21
C LEU A 88 17.72 5.41 -7.12
N HIS A 89 18.57 4.54 -7.68
CA HIS A 89 20.03 4.76 -7.64
C HIS A 89 20.50 5.94 -8.50
N LEU A 90 19.80 6.26 -9.60
CA LEU A 90 20.11 7.43 -10.43
C LEU A 90 19.66 8.76 -9.81
N SER A 91 18.80 8.74 -8.80
CA SER A 91 18.18 9.94 -8.23
C SER A 91 19.05 10.71 -7.23
N GLY A 92 20.24 10.21 -6.88
CA GLY A 92 21.12 10.84 -5.88
C GLY A 92 20.71 10.59 -4.43
N LEU A 93 19.86 9.59 -4.16
CA LEU A 93 19.51 9.14 -2.82
C LEU A 93 20.49 8.07 -2.31
N ASP A 94 20.73 8.05 -0.99
CA ASP A 94 21.41 6.93 -0.33
C ASP A 94 20.38 5.83 -0.04
N VAL A 95 20.29 4.86 -0.96
CA VAL A 95 19.23 3.84 -0.99
C VAL A 95 19.70 2.55 -0.33
N THR A 96 19.09 2.19 0.80
CA THR A 96 19.28 0.91 1.47
C THR A 96 18.09 -0.01 1.22
N VAL A 97 18.31 -1.15 0.56
CA VAL A 97 17.24 -2.12 0.25
C VAL A 97 17.25 -3.25 1.27
N VAL A 98 16.17 -3.35 2.05
CA VAL A 98 15.90 -4.43 3.00
C VAL A 98 14.93 -5.41 2.36
N LYS A 99 15.37 -6.66 2.21
CA LYS A 99 14.51 -7.76 1.75
C LYS A 99 13.88 -8.45 2.97
N THR A 100 12.56 -8.64 2.94
CA THR A 100 11.83 -9.35 4.00
C THR A 100 11.70 -10.82 3.64
N ASP A 101 12.12 -11.71 4.54
CA ASP A 101 12.08 -13.16 4.39
C ASP A 101 10.72 -13.75 4.82
N TYR A 102 10.08 -13.18 5.84
CA TYR A 102 8.81 -13.66 6.38
C TYR A 102 7.89 -12.54 6.89
N GLU A 103 6.61 -12.88 7.10
CA GLU A 103 5.56 -11.98 7.58
C GLU A 103 5.89 -11.41 8.97
N GLY A 104 5.85 -10.08 9.10
CA GLY A 104 6.13 -9.39 10.36
C GLY A 104 7.62 -9.13 10.62
N GLN A 105 8.53 -9.55 9.74
CA GLN A 105 9.95 -9.14 9.82
C GLN A 105 10.12 -7.65 9.58
N ALA A 106 9.39 -7.08 8.61
CA ALA A 106 9.41 -5.65 8.32
C ALA A 106 9.08 -4.83 9.58
N LYS A 107 8.01 -5.26 10.27
CA LYS A 107 7.55 -4.65 11.51
C LYS A 107 8.62 -4.67 12.61
N LYS A 108 9.25 -5.82 12.87
CA LYS A 108 10.33 -5.93 13.87
C LYS A 108 11.55 -5.09 13.52
N LEU A 109 11.93 -5.06 12.23
CA LEU A 109 13.06 -4.26 11.79
C LEU A 109 12.76 -2.77 11.95
N LEU A 110 11.55 -2.35 11.64
CA LEU A 110 11.11 -0.96 11.81
C LEU A 110 11.06 -0.53 13.26
N GLU A 111 10.76 -1.42 14.21
CA GLU A 111 10.85 -1.09 15.64
C GLU A 111 12.29 -0.75 16.07
N LEU A 112 13.29 -1.34 15.40
CA LEU A 112 14.72 -1.19 15.71
C LEU A 112 15.45 -0.20 14.78
N MET A 113 14.80 0.27 13.73
CA MET A 113 15.43 1.07 12.68
C MET A 113 15.83 2.46 13.21
N GLU A 114 16.97 2.97 12.76
CA GLU A 114 17.38 4.35 13.01
C GLU A 114 16.55 5.34 12.17
N ASN A 115 16.79 6.64 12.39
CA ASN A 115 16.09 7.70 11.66
C ASN A 115 16.49 7.70 10.19
N THR A 116 15.50 7.70 9.30
CA THR A 116 15.67 7.79 7.84
C THR A 116 14.83 8.92 7.29
N ASP A 117 15.24 9.54 6.19
CA ASP A 117 14.51 10.69 5.62
C ASP A 117 13.30 10.24 4.78
N LEU A 118 13.36 9.03 4.23
CA LEU A 118 12.32 8.46 3.36
C LEU A 118 12.22 6.95 3.58
N ILE A 119 10.99 6.46 3.70
CA ILE A 119 10.70 5.02 3.75
C ILE A 119 9.97 4.64 2.48
N ILE A 120 10.44 3.62 1.77
CA ILE A 120 9.82 3.15 0.53
C ILE A 120 9.33 1.72 0.73
N ILE A 121 8.06 1.47 0.45
CA ILE A 121 7.44 0.15 0.57
C ILE A 121 7.27 -0.43 -0.82
N ALA A 122 7.96 -1.53 -1.12
CA ALA A 122 7.90 -2.21 -2.41
C ALA A 122 7.19 -3.56 -2.25
N GLY A 123 5.90 -3.61 -2.59
CA GLY A 123 5.08 -4.79 -2.31
C GLY A 123 3.60 -4.63 -2.66
N GLY A 124 2.74 -5.26 -1.85
CA GLY A 124 1.29 -5.11 -1.91
C GLY A 124 0.73 -4.63 -0.56
N ASP A 125 -0.59 -4.64 -0.43
CA ASP A 125 -1.29 -4.07 0.74
C ASP A 125 -0.84 -4.68 2.08
N GLY A 126 -0.52 -5.98 2.12
CA GLY A 126 -0.03 -6.62 3.34
C GLY A 126 1.33 -6.08 3.81
N THR A 127 2.26 -5.83 2.88
CA THR A 127 3.56 -5.23 3.22
C THR A 127 3.39 -3.78 3.67
N VAL A 128 2.44 -3.05 3.09
CA VAL A 128 2.09 -1.70 3.55
C VAL A 128 1.56 -1.73 4.99
N GLN A 129 0.66 -2.66 5.29
CA GLN A 129 0.11 -2.85 6.63
C GLN A 129 1.19 -3.17 7.66
N GLU A 130 2.11 -4.08 7.33
CA GLU A 130 3.22 -4.44 8.24
C GLU A 130 4.12 -3.26 8.55
N VAL A 131 4.50 -2.47 7.53
CA VAL A 131 5.38 -1.32 7.69
C VAL A 131 4.72 -0.23 8.53
N ILE A 132 3.48 0.13 8.20
CA ILE A 132 2.75 1.18 8.93
C ILE A 132 2.47 0.76 10.36
N THR A 133 2.13 -0.52 10.57
CA THR A 133 1.98 -1.07 11.92
C THR A 133 3.29 -1.04 12.70
N GLY A 134 4.43 -1.31 12.06
CA GLY A 134 5.75 -1.21 12.70
C GLY A 134 6.10 0.23 13.09
N LEU A 135 5.79 1.19 12.22
CA LEU A 135 6.06 2.61 12.47
C LEU A 135 5.21 3.19 13.59
N LEU A 136 3.89 2.97 13.55
CA LEU A 136 2.94 3.53 14.52
C LEU A 136 2.94 2.81 15.87
N ARG A 137 3.66 1.68 16.00
CA ARG A 137 3.87 1.01 17.30
C ARG A 137 5.07 1.53 18.07
N ARG A 138 5.93 2.34 17.45
CA ARG A 138 7.14 2.86 18.11
C ARG A 138 6.78 3.87 19.18
N ALA A 139 7.58 3.91 20.25
CA ALA A 139 7.45 4.94 21.28
C ALA A 139 7.67 6.36 20.73
N ASP A 140 8.48 6.49 19.67
CA ASP A 140 8.80 7.76 19.00
C ASP A 140 7.84 8.07 17.81
N GLU A 141 6.57 7.66 17.92
CA GLU A 141 5.54 7.79 16.89
C GLU A 141 5.48 9.21 16.28
N ALA A 142 5.49 10.24 17.13
CA ALA A 142 5.35 11.63 16.69
C ALA A 142 6.48 12.13 15.76
N ALA A 143 7.67 11.52 15.84
CA ALA A 143 8.78 11.85 14.94
C ALA A 143 8.69 11.05 13.63
N PHE A 144 8.34 9.77 13.71
CA PHE A 144 8.29 8.88 12.54
C PHE A 144 7.03 9.05 11.70
N SER A 145 5.92 9.51 12.29
CA SER A 145 4.70 9.89 11.58
C SER A 145 4.93 11.00 10.55
N LYS A 146 6.00 11.79 10.71
CA LYS A 146 6.34 12.90 9.81
C LYS A 146 7.22 12.47 8.64
N ILE A 147 7.81 11.27 8.70
CA ILE A 147 8.67 10.77 7.64
C ILE A 147 7.77 10.38 6.46
N PRO A 148 8.01 10.91 5.25
CA PRO A 148 7.22 10.54 4.09
C PRO A 148 7.40 9.05 3.76
N ILE A 149 6.31 8.40 3.39
CA ILE A 149 6.30 6.99 2.98
C ILE A 149 5.96 6.92 1.49
N GLY A 150 6.92 6.43 0.70
CA GLY A 150 6.72 6.10 -0.71
C GLY A 150 6.18 4.69 -0.88
N PHE A 151 5.30 4.47 -1.86
CA PHE A 151 4.74 3.15 -2.13
C PHE A 151 4.97 2.73 -3.58
N ILE A 152 5.59 1.56 -3.78
CA ILE A 152 5.84 0.97 -5.09
C ILE A 152 4.96 -0.29 -5.24
N PRO A 153 3.91 -0.24 -6.07
CA PRO A 153 2.98 -1.35 -6.25
C PRO A 153 3.61 -2.47 -7.09
N LEU A 154 4.02 -3.56 -6.42
CA LEU A 154 4.52 -4.78 -7.07
C LEU A 154 3.47 -5.89 -7.13
N GLY A 155 2.37 -5.74 -6.40
CA GLY A 155 1.22 -6.64 -6.42
C GLY A 155 0.42 -6.60 -7.72
N LYS A 156 -0.45 -7.60 -7.93
CA LYS A 156 -1.37 -7.63 -9.08
C LYS A 156 -2.56 -6.69 -8.93
N THR A 157 -3.01 -6.54 -7.69
CA THR A 157 -4.13 -5.68 -7.29
C THR A 157 -3.69 -5.05 -5.98
N CYS A 158 -3.67 -3.73 -5.94
CA CYS A 158 -3.33 -2.98 -4.74
C CYS A 158 -4.38 -1.88 -4.59
N THR A 159 -5.04 -1.83 -3.44
CA THR A 159 -6.14 -0.86 -3.24
C THR A 159 -5.63 0.57 -3.16
N LEU A 160 -4.45 0.77 -2.56
CA LEU A 160 -3.86 2.10 -2.39
C LEU A 160 -3.28 2.67 -3.68
N SER A 161 -2.83 1.82 -4.61
CA SER A 161 -2.21 2.31 -5.85
C SER A 161 -3.19 3.06 -6.74
N HIS A 162 -4.46 2.66 -6.75
CA HIS A 162 -5.53 3.32 -7.50
C HIS A 162 -5.88 4.72 -6.94
N THR A 163 -5.61 4.95 -5.66
CA THR A 163 -5.78 6.28 -5.05
C THR A 163 -4.59 7.17 -5.35
N LEU A 164 -3.36 6.64 -5.19
CA LEU A 164 -2.15 7.43 -5.21
C LEU A 164 -1.62 7.71 -6.62
N TYR A 165 -1.92 6.82 -7.57
CA TYR A 165 -1.35 6.86 -8.91
C TYR A 165 -2.44 6.76 -9.99
N PRO A 166 -2.21 7.35 -11.17
CA PRO A 166 -3.09 7.15 -12.31
C PRO A 166 -3.22 5.68 -12.68
N GLU A 167 -4.43 5.29 -13.09
CA GLU A 167 -4.69 3.96 -13.66
C GLU A 167 -3.79 3.70 -14.86
N SER A 168 -3.15 2.54 -14.88
CA SER A 168 -2.28 2.14 -15.99
C SER A 168 -2.48 0.67 -16.34
N THR A 169 -2.59 0.39 -17.62
CA THR A 169 -2.75 -0.98 -18.15
C THR A 169 -1.43 -1.75 -18.14
N ASN A 170 -0.29 -1.06 -18.27
CA ASN A 170 1.03 -1.66 -18.24
C ASN A 170 1.63 -1.64 -16.83
N GLN A 171 1.93 -2.83 -16.30
CA GLN A 171 2.55 -3.00 -14.98
C GLN A 171 3.90 -2.28 -14.86
N VAL A 172 4.71 -2.25 -15.93
CA VAL A 172 6.02 -1.57 -15.91
C VAL A 172 5.82 -0.07 -15.75
N GLN A 173 4.90 0.50 -16.53
CA GLN A 173 4.55 1.92 -16.47
C GLN A 173 4.05 2.30 -15.07
N HIS A 174 3.21 1.45 -14.45
CA HIS A 174 2.72 1.70 -13.10
C HIS A 174 3.86 1.81 -12.08
N ILE A 175 4.80 0.86 -12.11
CA ILE A 175 5.94 0.81 -11.19
C ILE A 175 6.88 1.99 -11.43
N THR A 176 7.19 2.32 -12.69
CA THR A 176 8.09 3.44 -13.02
C THR A 176 7.46 4.77 -12.63
N ASN A 177 6.17 4.97 -12.90
CA ASN A 177 5.47 6.20 -12.54
C ASN A 177 5.37 6.38 -11.03
N ALA A 178 5.05 5.31 -10.29
CA ALA A 178 5.04 5.35 -8.83
C ALA A 178 6.42 5.70 -8.26
N THR A 179 7.49 5.13 -8.82
CA THR A 179 8.86 5.44 -8.39
C THR A 179 9.25 6.88 -8.71
N LEU A 180 8.89 7.39 -9.89
CA LEU A 180 9.12 8.80 -10.26
C LEU A 180 8.32 9.78 -9.39
N ALA A 181 7.10 9.44 -9.00
CA ALA A 181 6.30 10.25 -8.10
C ALA A 181 6.98 10.40 -6.72
N ILE A 182 7.59 9.32 -6.22
CA ILE A 182 8.39 9.37 -4.99
C ILE A 182 9.57 10.34 -5.14
N LEU A 183 10.26 10.34 -6.29
CA LEU A 183 11.37 11.28 -6.54
C LEU A 183 10.90 12.74 -6.66
N LYS A 184 9.71 12.98 -7.18
CA LYS A 184 9.11 14.32 -7.25
C LYS A 184 8.81 14.89 -5.87
N GLY A 185 8.63 14.04 -4.86
CA GLY A 185 8.46 14.45 -3.47
C GLY A 185 7.07 15.01 -3.15
N GLU A 186 6.07 14.72 -3.97
CA GLU A 186 4.67 15.08 -3.69
C GLU A 186 4.14 14.21 -2.55
N THR A 187 3.68 14.85 -1.46
CA THR A 187 3.18 14.18 -0.27
C THR A 187 1.67 14.35 -0.14
N VAL A 188 0.99 13.28 0.24
CA VAL A 188 -0.45 13.26 0.48
C VAL A 188 -0.71 12.72 1.89
N PRO A 189 -1.47 13.42 2.75
CA PRO A 189 -1.88 12.89 4.04
C PRO A 189 -2.87 11.75 3.85
N LEU A 190 -2.67 10.64 4.59
CA LEU A 190 -3.54 9.47 4.56
C LEU A 190 -4.03 9.14 5.97
N ASP A 191 -5.33 8.87 6.08
CA ASP A 191 -5.92 8.45 7.35
C ASP A 191 -5.63 6.97 7.63
N VAL A 192 -5.44 6.60 8.90
CA VAL A 192 -5.14 5.22 9.29
C VAL A 192 -6.11 4.76 10.37
N LEU A 193 -6.58 3.51 10.25
CA LEU A 193 -7.41 2.83 11.25
C LEU A 193 -6.52 2.14 12.28
N GLN A 194 -6.73 2.41 13.57
CA GLN A 194 -6.17 1.62 14.65
C GLN A 194 -7.17 0.55 15.09
N ILE A 195 -6.76 -0.72 15.03
CA ILE A 195 -7.55 -1.88 15.43
C ILE A 195 -6.86 -2.51 16.63
N LYS A 196 -7.49 -2.41 17.80
CA LYS A 196 -6.94 -2.95 19.05
C LYS A 196 -7.77 -4.14 19.52
N GLY A 197 -7.13 -5.31 19.61
CA GLY A 197 -7.71 -6.47 20.29
C GLY A 197 -7.54 -6.34 21.81
N GLU A 198 -8.34 -7.08 22.58
CA GLU A 198 -8.29 -7.02 24.06
C GLU A 198 -6.92 -7.41 24.64
N LYS A 199 -6.29 -8.45 24.06
CA LYS A 199 -5.03 -9.03 24.56
C LYS A 199 -3.84 -8.79 23.62
N GLU A 200 -4.11 -8.36 22.40
CA GLU A 200 -3.09 -8.21 21.36
C GLU A 200 -2.68 -6.75 21.20
N GLN A 201 -1.46 -6.55 20.71
CA GLN A 201 -0.97 -5.22 20.38
C GLN A 201 -1.75 -4.60 19.20
N PRO A 202 -1.94 -3.26 19.18
CA PRO A 202 -2.77 -2.58 18.20
C PRO A 202 -2.24 -2.70 16.76
N VAL A 203 -3.06 -3.15 15.82
CA VAL A 203 -2.73 -3.26 14.39
C VAL A 203 -3.25 -2.02 13.67
N PHE A 204 -2.48 -1.49 12.73
CA PHE A 204 -2.87 -0.32 11.96
C PHE A 204 -3.18 -0.71 10.51
N ALA A 205 -4.22 -0.13 9.93
CA ALA A 205 -4.67 -0.44 8.58
C ALA A 205 -5.01 0.84 7.79
N VAL A 206 -4.52 0.95 6.55
CA VAL A 206 -4.76 2.13 5.70
C VAL A 206 -6.06 2.03 4.92
N SER A 207 -6.42 0.84 4.44
CA SER A 207 -7.62 0.68 3.60
C SER A 207 -8.85 0.29 4.41
N GLY A 208 -8.75 -0.74 5.26
CA GLY A 208 -9.89 -1.22 6.02
C GLY A 208 -9.79 -2.68 6.44
N LEU A 209 -10.79 -3.09 7.22
CA LEU A 209 -11.06 -4.45 7.66
C LEU A 209 -12.25 -5.03 6.87
N ARG A 210 -12.17 -6.30 6.50
CA ARG A 210 -13.29 -7.05 5.91
C ARG A 210 -13.45 -8.38 6.62
N TRP A 211 -14.68 -8.68 7.01
CA TRP A 211 -15.04 -9.90 7.71
C TRP A 211 -16.32 -10.49 7.11
N GLY A 212 -16.26 -11.76 6.72
CA GLY A 212 -17.43 -12.48 6.22
C GLY A 212 -17.16 -13.34 5.00
N SER A 213 -18.24 -13.73 4.34
CA SER A 213 -18.25 -14.83 3.37
C SER A 213 -17.42 -14.55 2.11
N TYR A 214 -17.41 -13.30 1.62
CA TYR A 214 -16.63 -12.94 0.44
C TYR A 214 -15.13 -12.97 0.71
N ARG A 215 -14.71 -12.57 1.92
CA ARG A 215 -13.32 -12.69 2.36
C ARG A 215 -12.89 -14.15 2.41
N ASP A 216 -13.72 -15.02 2.99
CA ASP A 216 -13.45 -16.46 3.09
C ASP A 216 -13.36 -17.14 1.72
N ALA A 217 -14.28 -16.80 0.80
CA ALA A 217 -14.21 -17.25 -0.57
C ALA A 217 -12.93 -16.76 -1.26
N GLY A 218 -12.56 -15.48 -1.06
CA GLY A 218 -11.34 -14.85 -1.58
C GLY A 218 -10.06 -15.56 -1.17
N VAL A 219 -9.94 -15.97 0.10
CA VAL A 219 -8.80 -16.78 0.59
C VAL A 219 -8.71 -18.12 -0.15
N LYS A 220 -9.86 -18.77 -0.36
CA LYS A 220 -9.96 -20.09 -1.03
C LYS A 220 -9.70 -20.03 -2.54
N VAL A 221 -9.81 -18.86 -3.20
CA VAL A 221 -9.54 -18.72 -4.65
C VAL A 221 -8.17 -19.27 -5.04
N SER A 222 -7.16 -19.11 -4.17
CA SER A 222 -5.80 -19.63 -4.40
C SER A 222 -5.75 -21.16 -4.45
N LYS A 223 -6.60 -21.87 -3.69
CA LYS A 223 -6.67 -23.34 -3.64
C LYS A 223 -7.17 -23.92 -4.96
N TYR A 224 -8.09 -23.22 -5.63
CA TYR A 224 -8.67 -23.63 -6.92
C TYR A 224 -7.81 -23.26 -8.13
N TRP A 225 -6.48 -23.27 -7.99
CA TRP A 225 -5.55 -22.82 -9.05
C TRP A 225 -5.72 -23.59 -10.37
N TYR A 226 -6.18 -24.85 -10.31
CA TYR A 226 -6.42 -25.73 -11.45
C TYR A 226 -7.60 -25.32 -12.33
N LEU A 227 -8.56 -24.52 -11.82
CA LEU A 227 -9.73 -24.05 -12.57
C LEU A 227 -9.45 -22.80 -13.42
N GLY A 228 -8.20 -22.33 -13.47
CA GLY A 228 -7.77 -21.23 -14.35
C GLY A 228 -8.65 -19.98 -14.22
N PRO A 229 -9.39 -19.57 -15.26
CA PRO A 229 -10.26 -18.38 -15.24
C PRO A 229 -11.51 -18.55 -14.37
N LEU A 230 -11.97 -19.79 -14.14
CA LEU A 230 -13.19 -20.07 -13.38
C LEU A 230 -12.95 -20.12 -11.88
N LYS A 231 -11.69 -20.16 -11.42
CA LYS A 231 -11.35 -20.32 -10.00
C LYS A 231 -12.03 -19.33 -9.06
N THR A 232 -12.22 -18.08 -9.49
CA THR A 232 -12.86 -17.04 -8.67
C THR A 232 -14.34 -17.36 -8.50
N LYS A 233 -15.04 -17.61 -9.61
CA LYS A 233 -16.47 -17.99 -9.59
C LYS A 233 -16.69 -19.31 -8.85
N ALA A 234 -15.82 -20.29 -9.09
CA ALA A 234 -15.87 -21.58 -8.44
C ALA A 234 -15.65 -21.48 -6.92
N ALA A 235 -14.74 -20.62 -6.45
CA ALA A 235 -14.54 -20.41 -5.02
C ALA A 235 -15.80 -19.90 -4.32
N HIS A 236 -16.49 -18.93 -4.93
CA HIS A 236 -17.77 -18.44 -4.42
C HIS A 236 -18.85 -19.54 -4.51
N PHE A 237 -18.95 -20.22 -5.65
CA PHE A 237 -19.91 -21.31 -5.86
C PHE A 237 -19.75 -22.42 -4.81
N PHE A 238 -18.55 -22.97 -4.65
CA PHE A 238 -18.28 -24.01 -3.65
C PHE A 238 -18.45 -23.53 -2.21
N SER A 239 -18.22 -22.24 -1.91
CA SER A 239 -18.55 -21.68 -0.59
C SER A 239 -20.04 -21.73 -0.33
N THR A 240 -20.86 -21.33 -1.31
CA THR A 240 -22.32 -21.35 -1.23
C THR A 240 -22.87 -22.76 -1.04
N PHE A 241 -22.30 -23.78 -1.71
CA PHE A 241 -22.75 -25.17 -1.56
C PHE A 241 -22.45 -25.77 -0.18
N LYS A 242 -21.40 -25.29 0.48
CA LYS A 242 -21.00 -25.85 1.77
C LYS A 242 -22.04 -25.51 2.85
N GLU A 243 -22.38 -24.24 2.96
CA GLU A 243 -23.29 -23.72 3.98
C GLU A 243 -24.08 -22.56 3.36
N TRP A 244 -25.41 -22.63 3.37
CA TRP A 244 -26.30 -21.55 2.95
C TRP A 244 -27.48 -21.45 3.92
N PRO A 245 -27.81 -20.25 4.44
CA PRO A 245 -27.14 -18.96 4.23
C PRO A 245 -25.94 -18.73 5.17
N GLN A 246 -24.84 -18.19 4.64
CA GLN A 246 -23.65 -17.81 5.42
C GLN A 246 -23.89 -16.46 6.10
N LYS A 247 -24.60 -16.47 7.23
CA LYS A 247 -24.86 -15.28 8.03
C LYS A 247 -23.96 -15.27 9.26
N HIS A 248 -23.32 -14.14 9.50
CA HIS A 248 -22.59 -13.88 10.73
C HIS A 248 -23.36 -12.85 11.54
N GLN A 249 -23.49 -13.12 12.84
CA GLN A 249 -24.09 -12.19 13.80
C GLN A 249 -22.97 -11.46 14.55
N ALA A 250 -23.08 -10.14 14.63
CA ALA A 250 -22.18 -9.30 15.42
C ALA A 250 -22.96 -8.14 16.04
N ALA A 251 -22.48 -7.66 17.18
CA ALA A 251 -22.89 -6.41 17.78
C ALA A 251 -21.81 -5.37 17.51
N LEU A 252 -22.21 -4.18 17.07
CA LEU A 252 -21.32 -3.05 16.85
C LEU A 252 -21.79 -1.90 17.73
N ILE A 253 -20.83 -1.24 18.35
CA ILE A 253 -21.05 0.01 19.07
C ILE A 253 -20.19 1.04 18.34
N TYR A 254 -20.82 2.09 17.84
CA TYR A 254 -20.11 3.13 17.09
C TYR A 254 -20.47 4.52 17.60
N LEU A 255 -19.53 5.44 17.39
CA LEU A 255 -19.73 6.84 17.66
C LEU A 255 -20.08 7.57 16.36
N GLY A 256 -20.97 8.55 16.48
CA GLY A 256 -21.21 9.50 15.43
C GLY A 256 -19.94 10.26 15.05
N PRO A 257 -19.91 10.90 13.88
CA PRO A 257 -18.64 11.35 13.37
C PRO A 257 -18.12 12.64 13.99
N THR A 258 -16.80 12.72 14.16
CA THR A 258 -16.14 13.80 14.89
C THR A 258 -15.50 14.83 13.96
N GLU A 259 -15.37 16.07 14.42
CA GLU A 259 -14.60 17.09 13.72
C GLU A 259 -13.10 16.73 13.72
N ARG A 260 -12.42 17.04 12.63
CA ARG A 260 -10.98 16.82 12.54
C ARG A 260 -10.28 17.75 13.56
N PRO A 261 -9.45 17.23 14.48
CA PRO A 261 -8.67 18.09 15.35
C PRO A 261 -7.79 19.01 14.49
N PRO A 262 -7.64 20.30 14.85
CA PRO A 262 -6.82 21.22 14.07
C PRO A 262 -5.39 20.68 14.00
N GLU A 263 -4.82 20.64 12.79
CA GLU A 263 -3.41 20.28 12.61
C GLU A 263 -2.56 21.22 13.47
N GLU A 264 -1.85 20.68 14.45
CA GLU A 264 -0.93 21.49 15.24
C GLU A 264 0.13 22.08 14.29
N PRO A 265 0.38 23.40 14.34
CA PRO A 265 1.35 24.01 13.44
C PRO A 265 2.71 23.33 13.61
N GLU A 266 3.37 23.05 12.49
CA GLU A 266 4.68 22.40 12.42
C GLU A 266 5.68 23.08 13.36
N LYS A 267 5.83 22.56 14.58
CA LYS A 267 6.95 22.93 15.42
C LYS A 267 8.18 22.27 14.83
N GLU A 268 8.96 23.05 14.09
CA GLU A 268 10.36 22.76 13.81
C GLU A 268 11.03 22.35 15.12
N SER A 269 11.38 21.07 15.24
CA SER A 269 12.03 20.55 16.44
C SER A 269 13.49 20.97 16.46
N SER A 270 13.74 22.28 16.57
CA SER A 270 15.06 22.78 16.92
C SER A 270 15.41 22.26 18.31
N ARG A 271 16.59 21.65 18.44
CA ARG A 271 17.09 21.15 19.73
C ARG A 271 17.13 22.31 20.72
N LEU A 272 16.16 22.36 21.62
CA LEU A 272 16.08 23.39 22.65
C LEU A 272 17.42 23.49 23.42
N PRO A 273 17.93 24.70 23.69
CA PRO A 273 19.21 24.88 24.37
C PRO A 273 19.21 24.29 25.78
N PHE A 274 20.40 23.91 26.29
CA PHE A 274 20.57 23.10 27.50
C PHE A 274 19.84 23.66 28.74
N HIS A 275 19.90 24.98 28.94
CA HIS A 275 19.24 25.66 30.06
C HIS A 275 17.71 25.49 30.02
N VAL A 276 17.08 25.48 28.83
CA VAL A 276 15.64 25.24 28.68
C VAL A 276 15.27 23.81 29.05
N ARG A 277 16.13 22.83 28.77
CA ARG A 277 15.90 21.43 29.16
C ARG A 277 16.06 21.23 30.66
N LEU A 278 17.05 21.89 31.26
CA LEU A 278 17.26 21.86 32.72
C LEU A 278 16.09 22.54 33.43
N TYR A 279 15.66 23.70 32.94
CA TYR A 279 14.51 24.43 33.47
C TYR A 279 13.20 23.66 33.30
N ARG A 280 12.99 22.97 32.16
CA ARG A 280 11.82 22.12 31.93
C ARG A 280 11.84 20.87 32.81
N ARG A 281 13.02 20.26 33.07
CA ARG A 281 13.19 19.16 34.04
C ARG A 281 12.87 19.59 35.46
N LEU A 282 13.34 20.77 35.84
CA LEU A 282 12.99 21.37 37.13
C LEU A 282 11.49 21.66 37.18
N LEU A 283 10.92 22.34 36.20
CA LEU A 283 9.47 22.57 36.13
C LEU A 283 8.67 21.26 36.24
N SER A 284 9.07 20.20 35.53
CA SER A 284 8.40 18.90 35.60
C SER A 284 8.49 18.20 36.96
N PHE A 285 9.56 18.47 37.72
CA PHE A 285 9.74 17.94 39.08
C PHE A 285 8.85 18.66 40.09
N TRP A 286 8.55 19.93 39.84
CA TRP A 286 7.74 20.79 40.73
C TRP A 286 6.27 20.87 40.31
N SER A 287 5.95 20.61 39.03
CA SER A 287 4.58 20.43 38.57
C SER A 287 4.10 19.04 38.93
N ARG A 288 3.23 18.94 39.93
CA ARG A 288 2.35 17.76 40.03
C ARG A 288 1.58 17.65 38.71
N PRO A 289 1.42 16.45 38.13
CA PRO A 289 0.45 16.30 37.04
C PRO A 289 -0.89 16.76 37.59
N LYS A 290 -1.37 17.92 37.17
CA LYS A 290 -2.80 18.17 37.20
C LYS A 290 -3.35 17.14 36.23
N GLU A 291 -4.03 16.13 36.76
CA GLU A 291 -5.03 15.42 35.98
C GLU A 291 -5.98 16.50 35.47
N VAL A 292 -5.76 16.94 34.24
CA VAL A 292 -6.76 17.69 33.51
C VAL A 292 -7.83 16.66 33.21
N SER A 293 -8.74 16.49 34.16
CA SER A 293 -10.04 15.88 33.89
C SER A 293 -10.72 16.81 32.89
N GLN A 294 -10.48 16.56 31.60
CA GLN A 294 -11.43 16.99 30.59
C GLN A 294 -12.74 16.29 30.97
N GLU A 295 -13.74 17.05 31.41
CA GLU A 295 -15.13 16.59 31.39
C GLU A 295 -15.46 16.35 29.91
N VAL A 296 -15.19 15.11 29.46
CA VAL A 296 -15.65 14.63 28.16
C VAL A 296 -17.15 14.54 28.30
N ALA A 297 -17.88 15.38 27.55
CA ALA A 297 -19.33 15.26 27.42
C ALA A 297 -19.67 13.80 27.11
N PRO A 298 -20.73 13.21 27.71
CA PRO A 298 -21.04 11.81 27.51
C PRO A 298 -21.20 11.54 26.01
N GLU A 299 -20.30 10.73 25.48
CA GLU A 299 -20.34 10.30 24.09
C GLU A 299 -21.58 9.41 23.91
N ASP A 300 -22.53 9.84 23.06
CA ASP A 300 -23.73 9.06 22.75
C ASP A 300 -23.35 7.88 21.84
N TRP A 301 -22.99 6.75 22.47
CA TRP A 301 -22.66 5.51 21.78
C TRP A 301 -23.93 4.79 21.32
N GLU A 302 -24.04 4.49 20.02
CA GLU A 302 -25.16 3.73 19.46
C GLU A 302 -24.78 2.23 19.33
N GLU A 303 -25.58 1.34 19.92
CA GLU A 303 -25.42 -0.12 19.76
C GLU A 303 -26.35 -0.64 18.65
N VAL A 304 -25.77 -1.35 17.69
CA VAL A 304 -26.51 -2.01 16.60
C VAL A 304 -26.14 -3.48 16.52
N LYS A 305 -27.16 -4.34 16.66
CA LYS A 305 -27.04 -5.79 16.45
C LYS A 305 -27.35 -6.12 15.00
N LEU A 306 -26.42 -6.80 14.33
CA LEU A 306 -26.50 -7.03 12.89
C LEU A 306 -26.29 -8.50 12.54
N SER A 307 -27.06 -8.96 11.56
CA SER A 307 -26.86 -10.23 10.88
C SER A 307 -26.58 -9.95 9.41
N THR A 308 -25.34 -10.17 8.97
CA THR A 308 -24.87 -9.82 7.62
C THR A 308 -24.01 -10.93 7.02
N ILE A 309 -23.83 -10.90 5.70
CA ILE A 309 -22.96 -11.85 4.97
C ILE A 309 -21.51 -11.36 5.00
N GLU A 310 -21.32 -10.06 4.83
CA GLU A 310 -20.03 -9.38 4.91
C GLU A 310 -20.19 -8.05 5.67
N LEU A 311 -19.21 -7.81 6.54
CA LEU A 311 -18.95 -6.56 7.23
C LEU A 311 -17.65 -5.98 6.66
N SER A 312 -17.71 -4.71 6.27
CA SER A 312 -16.52 -3.96 5.88
C SER A 312 -16.43 -2.64 6.65
N ILE A 313 -15.27 -2.35 7.20
CA ILE A 313 -14.95 -1.08 7.84
C ILE A 313 -13.78 -0.50 7.07
N ALA A 314 -13.99 0.60 6.35
CA ALA A 314 -13.00 1.15 5.43
C ALA A 314 -12.77 2.63 5.67
N THR A 315 -11.55 3.09 5.36
CA THR A 315 -11.22 4.51 5.29
C THR A 315 -11.77 5.14 4.02
N ARG A 316 -11.80 6.47 3.99
CA ARG A 316 -12.11 7.24 2.78
C ARG A 316 -10.91 7.44 1.86
N ASN A 317 -9.78 6.79 2.15
CA ASN A 317 -8.58 6.84 1.32
C ASN A 317 -8.78 6.32 -0.12
N ARG A 318 -9.97 5.84 -0.50
CA ARG A 318 -10.30 5.54 -1.89
C ARG A 318 -10.60 6.79 -2.74
N GLN A 319 -11.04 7.87 -2.10
CA GLN A 319 -11.28 9.16 -2.73
C GLN A 319 -10.81 10.25 -1.75
N LEU A 320 -9.61 10.77 -2.01
CA LEU A 320 -8.98 11.77 -1.16
C LEU A 320 -9.76 13.09 -1.24
N ASP A 321 -10.59 13.34 -0.24
CA ASP A 321 -11.28 14.62 -0.09
C ASP A 321 -10.47 15.51 0.86
N LEU A 322 -9.50 16.23 0.28
CA LEU A 322 -8.55 17.06 1.04
C LEU A 322 -9.23 18.25 1.73
N THR A 323 -10.46 18.60 1.37
CA THR A 323 -11.23 19.71 1.93
C THR A 323 -12.27 19.27 2.96
N ALA A 324 -12.37 17.98 3.27
CA ALA A 324 -13.35 17.47 4.22
C ALA A 324 -13.03 17.92 5.66
N PHE A 325 -13.98 18.64 6.28
CA PHE A 325 -13.90 19.13 7.66
C PHE A 325 -14.10 18.06 8.74
N LYS A 326 -14.42 16.84 8.33
CA LYS A 326 -15.15 15.86 9.12
C LYS A 326 -14.46 14.50 9.00
N MET A 327 -14.04 13.91 10.12
CA MET A 327 -13.36 12.60 10.16
C MET A 327 -14.37 11.48 10.39
N HIS A 328 -14.56 10.65 9.37
CA HIS A 328 -15.59 9.60 9.34
C HIS A 328 -15.04 8.33 8.68
N PHE A 329 -15.37 7.18 9.24
CA PHE A 329 -15.13 5.88 8.59
C PHE A 329 -16.37 5.44 7.81
N ASN A 330 -16.15 4.68 6.74
CA ASN A 330 -17.22 4.06 5.98
C ASN A 330 -17.44 2.64 6.49
N ILE A 331 -18.58 2.40 7.13
CA ILE A 331 -19.01 1.06 7.53
C ILE A 331 -20.01 0.56 6.48
N GLY A 332 -19.64 -0.50 5.77
CA GLY A 332 -20.46 -1.16 4.76
C GLY A 332 -21.04 -2.46 5.28
N PHE A 333 -22.37 -2.56 5.24
CA PHE A 333 -23.12 -3.77 5.59
C PHE A 333 -23.74 -4.36 4.33
N GLU A 334 -23.40 -5.61 4.01
CA GLU A 334 -24.09 -6.30 2.93
C GLU A 334 -25.20 -7.18 3.51
N LYS A 335 -26.43 -6.65 3.45
CA LYS A 335 -27.66 -7.39 3.70
C LYS A 335 -28.20 -7.87 2.36
N LYS A 336 -28.35 -9.17 2.19
CA LYS A 336 -29.10 -9.70 1.05
C LYS A 336 -30.58 -9.67 1.41
N GLU A 337 -31.30 -8.64 0.97
CA GLU A 337 -32.76 -8.66 0.93
C GLU A 337 -33.16 -9.75 -0.08
N LEU A 338 -33.97 -10.71 0.37
CA LEU A 338 -34.57 -11.71 -0.50
C LEU A 338 -35.58 -10.98 -1.39
N MET A 339 -35.24 -10.79 -2.67
CA MET A 339 -36.25 -10.66 -3.73
C MET A 339 -36.75 -12.05 -4.13
#